data_AF-A0A382BD01-F1
#
_entry.id   AF-A0A382BD01-F1
#
_cell.length_a   1.000
_cell.length_b   1.000
_cell.length_c   1.000
_cell.angle_alpha   90.00
_cell.angle_beta   90.00
_cell.angle_gamma   90.00
#
_symmetry.space_group_name_H-M   'P 1'
#
loop_
_entity.id
_entity.type
_entity.pdbx_description
1 polymer ?
#
loop_
_entity_poly.entity_id
_entity_poly.type
_entity_poly.pdbx_seq_one_letter_code
_entity_poly.pdbx_strand_id
1 'polypeptide(L)'
;MSLSDRDLVASSLWTGEADRDRVFHHADLSEQERRALHGSTTVQMPAHVIAGASVDVAFHFCLGTTQLPVGAGLRIAWRWPFDWSAPQMRDSKAPNFLEVSSPDHCVLVSDFARGGGLNPWQHHIDLRVTDGTLRQGDVVEVHVANWEAPTFRTQEAYFVLLISPGGNDQWSRLVDAPRFEIHSGSVDRLVAIAPGDGVVGERAILRVRAIDAWENAVLVDAPHVEVIGADIGQPVPCDRYPVWEIPVVWTTPGVYRVQARIGDHVVDSNPTRVHTQAPNHRVFWGDLHGGQSEIGCGAGSLDHHYAYARDVAGLQFTSQQANDHYITAELWKHVRNVTPRHDSSDFLAYLGCEWSPYTEDGGDRNVIYLSDEERLNRSDRFFAELE
;
A
#
# COMPACT_ATOMS: atom_id res chain seq x y z
N MET A 1 8.77 -11.47 -20.39
CA MET A 1 7.76 -11.23 -19.33
C MET A 1 7.74 -9.72 -19.11
N SER A 2 6.58 -9.10 -18.92
CA SER A 2 6.56 -7.69 -18.50
C SER A 2 7.10 -7.61 -17.08
N LEU A 3 7.93 -6.61 -16.80
CA LEU A 3 8.39 -6.32 -15.44
C LEU A 3 7.19 -5.99 -14.54
N SER A 4 7.24 -6.43 -13.28
CA SER A 4 6.26 -6.03 -12.28
C SER A 4 6.48 -4.59 -11.83
N ASP A 5 5.49 -3.98 -11.19
CA ASP A 5 5.58 -2.66 -10.55
C ASP A 5 6.83 -2.57 -9.66
N ARG A 6 7.08 -3.60 -8.86
CA ARG A 6 8.28 -3.77 -8.03
C ARG A 6 9.57 -3.75 -8.84
N ASP A 7 9.66 -4.54 -9.91
CA ASP A 7 10.88 -4.64 -10.71
C ASP A 7 11.21 -3.28 -11.36
N LEU A 8 10.17 -2.56 -11.80
CA LEU A 8 10.30 -1.22 -12.37
C LEU A 8 10.78 -0.20 -11.33
N VAL A 9 10.24 -0.23 -10.10
CA VAL A 9 10.71 0.63 -9.00
C VAL A 9 12.16 0.30 -8.62
N ALA A 10 12.54 -0.98 -8.63
CA ALA A 10 13.89 -1.42 -8.28
C ALA A 10 14.95 -1.14 -9.37
N SER A 11 14.52 -0.86 -10.61
CA SER A 11 15.43 -0.54 -11.72
C SER A 11 16.00 0.88 -11.72
N SER A 12 15.51 1.76 -10.84
CA SER A 12 16.07 3.10 -10.66
C SER A 12 17.47 3.03 -10.07
N LEU A 13 18.36 3.95 -10.48
CA LEU A 13 19.68 4.12 -9.87
C LEU A 13 19.53 4.51 -8.39
N TRP A 14 18.69 5.51 -8.14
CA TRP A 14 18.29 5.94 -6.80
C TRP A 14 16.87 6.52 -6.81
N THR A 15 16.27 6.59 -5.62
CA THR A 15 15.00 7.27 -5.32
C THR A 15 15.14 8.18 -4.11
N GLY A 16 14.50 9.35 -4.12
CA GLY A 16 14.55 10.36 -3.07
C GLY A 16 14.51 11.78 -3.64
N GLU A 17 14.35 12.80 -2.81
CA GLU A 17 14.40 14.19 -3.28
C GLU A 17 15.87 14.65 -3.39
N ALA A 18 16.20 15.54 -4.33
CA ALA A 18 17.60 15.86 -4.67
C ALA A 18 18.43 16.39 -3.49
N ASP A 19 17.78 17.11 -2.56
CA ASP A 19 18.38 17.75 -1.37
C ASP A 19 17.94 17.09 -0.05
N ARG A 20 17.45 15.84 -0.10
CA ARG A 20 17.08 15.04 1.07
C ARG A 20 17.74 13.67 1.04
N ASP A 21 17.36 12.82 1.99
CA ASP A 21 17.79 11.42 1.99
C ASP A 21 17.46 10.74 0.65
N ARG A 22 18.47 10.09 0.06
CA ARG A 22 18.36 9.31 -1.18
C ARG A 22 18.74 7.87 -0.94
N VAL A 23 17.99 6.95 -1.55
CA VAL A 23 18.24 5.51 -1.50
C VAL A 23 18.79 5.05 -2.84
N PHE A 24 20.01 4.54 -2.84
CA PHE A 24 20.64 3.88 -3.99
C PHE A 24 20.26 2.41 -4.01
N HIS A 25 19.71 1.95 -5.14
CA HIS A 25 19.25 0.57 -5.29
C HIS A 25 20.37 -0.39 -5.70
N HIS A 26 21.46 0.14 -6.26
CA HIS A 26 22.61 -0.65 -6.75
C HIS A 26 22.17 -1.77 -7.70
N ALA A 27 21.32 -1.42 -8.67
CA ALA A 27 20.77 -2.37 -9.65
C ALA A 27 21.84 -2.99 -10.57
N ASP A 28 23.04 -2.40 -10.59
CA ASP A 28 24.24 -2.87 -11.28
C ASP A 28 25.01 -3.97 -10.51
N LEU A 29 24.77 -4.11 -9.21
CA LEU A 29 25.41 -5.10 -8.35
C LEU A 29 24.50 -6.32 -8.13
N SER A 30 25.08 -7.52 -8.17
CA SER A 30 24.37 -8.74 -7.75
C SER A 30 24.03 -8.69 -6.26
N GLU A 31 23.01 -9.46 -5.84
CA GLU A 31 22.70 -9.62 -4.41
C GLU A 31 23.90 -10.14 -3.61
N GLN A 32 24.73 -11.02 -4.20
CA GLN A 32 25.91 -11.56 -3.53
C GLN A 32 26.96 -10.46 -3.28
N GLU A 33 27.20 -9.59 -4.26
CA GLU A 33 28.11 -8.47 -4.13
C GLU A 33 27.60 -7.46 -3.10
N ARG A 34 26.31 -7.11 -3.14
CA ARG A 34 25.68 -6.25 -2.14
C ARG A 34 25.79 -6.82 -0.73
N ARG A 35 25.55 -8.13 -0.56
CA ARG A 35 25.73 -8.82 0.73
C ARG A 35 27.18 -8.82 1.20
N ALA A 36 28.13 -9.03 0.31
CA ALA A 36 29.56 -9.02 0.65
C ALA A 36 30.01 -7.61 1.08
N LEU A 37 29.60 -6.57 0.35
CA LEU A 37 29.99 -5.19 0.61
C LEU A 37 29.29 -4.63 1.84
N HIS A 38 27.96 -4.67 1.89
CA HIS A 38 27.17 -3.95 2.87
C HIS A 38 26.65 -4.82 4.01
N GLY A 39 26.67 -6.13 3.83
CA GLY A 39 26.15 -7.08 4.80
C GLY A 39 24.75 -7.57 4.46
N SER A 40 24.13 -8.25 5.42
CA SER A 40 22.81 -8.84 5.28
C SER A 40 21.93 -8.48 6.45
N THR A 41 20.62 -8.48 6.24
CA THR A 41 19.66 -8.32 7.32
C THR A 41 18.69 -9.49 7.31
N THR A 42 18.32 -9.98 8.50
CA THR A 42 17.18 -10.89 8.66
C THR A 42 16.12 -10.19 9.49
N VAL A 43 14.85 -10.41 9.14
CA VAL A 43 13.70 -9.91 9.88
C VAL A 43 12.96 -11.12 10.45
N GLN A 44 12.90 -11.20 11.77
CA GLN A 44 12.18 -12.24 12.49
C GLN A 44 10.83 -11.68 12.93
N MET A 45 9.78 -12.17 12.29
CA MET A 45 8.39 -11.87 12.58
C MET A 45 7.51 -12.98 11.98
N PRO A 46 6.24 -13.10 12.39
CA PRO A 46 5.25 -13.91 11.68
C PRO A 46 5.14 -13.47 10.21
N ALA A 47 5.05 -14.43 9.29
CA ALA A 47 4.80 -14.14 7.88
C ALA A 47 3.41 -13.55 7.62
N HIS A 48 2.47 -13.80 8.53
CA HIS A 48 1.12 -13.26 8.52
C HIS A 48 0.88 -12.48 9.81
N VAL A 49 0.54 -11.21 9.66
CA VAL A 49 0.22 -10.30 10.75
C VAL A 49 -1.25 -9.91 10.62
N ILE A 50 -1.99 -9.85 11.72
CA ILE A 50 -3.38 -9.36 11.71
C ILE A 50 -3.36 -7.84 11.80
N ALA A 51 -4.16 -7.16 10.97
CA ALA A 51 -4.27 -5.70 10.97
C ALA A 51 -4.57 -5.16 12.38
N GLY A 52 -3.76 -4.21 12.85
CA GLY A 52 -3.86 -3.60 14.18
C GLY A 52 -3.49 -4.51 15.36
N ALA A 53 -3.00 -5.74 15.13
CA ALA A 53 -2.55 -6.61 16.22
C ALA A 53 -1.12 -6.27 16.68
N SER A 54 -0.78 -6.62 17.93
CA SER A 54 0.59 -6.52 18.43
C SER A 54 1.43 -7.71 17.99
N VAL A 55 2.66 -7.45 17.54
CA VAL A 55 3.61 -8.46 17.06
C VAL A 55 5.03 -8.12 17.51
N ASP A 56 5.81 -9.13 17.90
CA ASP A 56 7.25 -8.97 18.14
C ASP A 56 8.00 -9.01 16.81
N VAL A 57 8.88 -8.03 16.59
CA VAL A 57 9.70 -7.92 15.37
C VAL A 57 11.15 -7.71 15.75
N ALA A 58 12.06 -8.57 15.24
CA ALA A 58 13.49 -8.41 15.41
C ALA A 58 14.21 -8.26 14.05
N PHE A 59 15.15 -7.32 13.98
CA PHE A 59 16.01 -7.08 12.83
C PHE A 59 17.45 -7.41 13.22
N HIS A 60 18.12 -8.30 12.49
CA HIS A 60 19.53 -8.61 12.71
C HIS A 60 20.36 -8.15 11.53
N PHE A 61 21.12 -7.07 11.71
CA PHE A 61 22.06 -6.56 10.73
C PHE A 61 23.42 -7.21 10.94
N CYS A 62 23.88 -8.03 9.99
CA CYS A 62 25.22 -8.59 9.97
C CYS A 62 26.07 -7.84 8.95
N LEU A 63 27.13 -7.18 9.40
CA LEU A 63 27.91 -6.26 8.58
C LEU A 63 28.82 -6.95 7.56
N GLY A 64 28.85 -6.38 6.35
CA GLY A 64 29.76 -6.76 5.28
C GLY A 64 31.15 -6.15 5.44
N THR A 65 31.93 -6.11 4.35
CA THR A 65 33.28 -5.55 4.36
C THR A 65 33.34 -4.04 4.56
N THR A 66 32.24 -3.33 4.28
CA THR A 66 32.12 -1.87 4.50
C THR A 66 31.99 -1.59 5.99
N GLN A 67 32.99 -0.92 6.57
CA GLN A 67 32.96 -0.52 7.99
C GLN A 67 32.06 0.70 8.21
N LEU A 68 31.45 0.76 9.39
CA LEU A 68 30.65 1.90 9.84
C LEU A 68 31.34 2.60 11.03
N PRO A 69 32.15 3.65 10.79
CA PRO A 69 32.78 4.43 11.85
C PRO A 69 31.77 5.36 12.54
N VAL A 70 32.22 6.12 13.55
CA VAL A 70 31.42 7.17 14.19
C VAL A 70 30.78 8.10 13.15
N GLY A 71 29.47 8.34 13.30
CA GLY A 71 28.63 9.11 12.37
C GLY A 71 27.91 8.26 11.32
N ALA A 72 28.45 7.09 10.98
CA ALA A 72 27.79 6.17 10.06
C ALA A 72 26.47 5.64 10.63
N GLY A 73 25.58 5.19 9.74
CA GLY A 73 24.22 4.82 10.11
C GLY A 73 23.71 3.53 9.49
N LEU A 74 22.78 2.92 10.21
CA LEU A 74 21.84 1.90 9.72
C LEU A 74 20.43 2.48 9.86
N ARG A 75 19.50 2.05 9.00
CA ARG A 75 18.12 2.51 9.06
C ARG A 75 17.15 1.40 8.66
N ILE A 76 16.06 1.29 9.42
CA ILE A 76 14.88 0.47 9.11
C ILE A 76 13.79 1.46 8.69
N ALA A 77 13.40 1.46 7.43
CA ALA A 77 12.40 2.38 6.89
C ALA A 77 11.18 1.63 6.33
N TRP A 78 10.03 2.29 6.33
CA TRP A 78 8.81 1.80 5.68
C TRP A 78 7.99 2.95 5.11
N ARG A 79 7.06 2.61 4.21
CA ARG A 79 6.28 3.61 3.49
C ARG A 79 5.22 4.26 4.38
N TRP A 80 4.84 5.48 4.02
CA TRP A 80 3.85 6.31 4.70
C TRP A 80 2.52 5.62 5.05
N PRO A 81 1.85 4.80 4.20
CA PRO A 81 0.56 4.25 4.57
C PRO A 81 0.64 3.21 5.70
N PHE A 82 1.82 2.62 5.93
CA PHE A 82 2.02 1.62 6.99
C PHE A 82 2.15 2.31 8.34
N ASP A 83 1.04 2.39 9.03
CA ASP A 83 0.82 3.13 10.26
C ASP A 83 1.27 2.39 11.53
N TRP A 84 2.38 1.63 11.44
CA TRP A 84 3.05 1.04 12.60
C TRP A 84 3.14 2.04 13.76
N SER A 85 2.79 1.57 14.96
CA SER A 85 2.83 2.44 16.15
C SER A 85 4.24 2.94 16.43
N ALA A 86 4.35 4.11 17.05
CA ALA A 86 5.64 4.70 17.38
C ALA A 86 6.38 3.82 18.41
N PRO A 87 7.60 3.33 18.12
CA PRO A 87 8.42 2.65 19.12
C PRO A 87 8.80 3.60 20.27
N GLN A 88 9.01 3.02 21.45
CA GLN A 88 9.40 3.74 22.66
C GLN A 88 10.47 2.97 23.44
N MET A 89 11.37 3.67 24.14
CA MET A 89 12.47 3.07 24.90
C MET A 89 12.37 3.33 26.41
N ARG A 90 11.20 3.74 26.89
CA ARG A 90 10.99 4.24 28.27
C ARG A 90 10.50 3.16 29.22
N ASP A 91 9.59 2.30 28.76
CA ASP A 91 8.98 1.26 29.59
C ASP A 91 9.02 -0.08 28.87
N SER A 92 9.87 -0.99 29.35
CA SER A 92 10.06 -2.32 28.77
C SER A 92 8.84 -3.25 28.91
N LYS A 93 7.82 -2.84 29.65
CA LYS A 93 6.57 -3.60 29.84
C LYS A 93 5.39 -3.03 29.07
N ALA A 94 5.54 -1.83 28.50
CA ALA A 94 4.52 -1.23 27.65
C ALA A 94 4.67 -1.70 26.19
N PRO A 95 3.60 -1.64 25.38
CA PRO A 95 3.68 -1.92 23.95
C PRO A 95 4.72 -1.08 23.22
N ASN A 96 5.11 -1.54 22.03
CA ASN A 96 6.03 -0.86 21.12
C ASN A 96 7.42 -0.62 21.74
N PHE A 97 7.88 -1.47 22.67
CA PHE A 97 9.17 -1.26 23.33
C PHE A 97 10.33 -1.60 22.40
N LEU A 98 11.18 -0.61 22.11
CA LEU A 98 12.36 -0.72 21.26
C LEU A 98 13.61 -0.97 22.10
N GLU A 99 14.33 -2.03 21.74
CA GLU A 99 15.63 -2.39 22.28
C GLU A 99 16.64 -2.53 21.15
N VAL A 100 17.87 -2.06 21.38
CA VAL A 100 18.97 -2.14 20.42
C VAL A 100 20.18 -2.76 21.13
N SER A 101 20.74 -3.81 20.53
CA SER A 101 21.99 -4.42 20.96
C SER A 101 23.09 -4.19 19.92
N SER A 102 24.32 -4.00 20.39
CA SER A 102 25.49 -3.79 19.55
C SER A 102 26.68 -4.56 20.11
N PRO A 103 27.75 -4.77 19.30
CA PRO A 103 28.99 -5.37 19.80
C PRO A 103 29.62 -4.51 20.90
N ASP A 104 30.32 -5.15 21.85
CA ASP A 104 30.94 -4.48 23.01
C ASP A 104 31.92 -3.35 22.64
N HIS A 105 32.49 -3.36 21.43
CA HIS A 105 33.42 -2.36 20.93
C HIS A 105 32.77 -1.21 20.15
N CYS A 106 31.44 -1.12 20.17
CA CYS A 106 30.68 -0.12 19.43
C CYS A 106 29.43 0.31 20.21
N VAL A 107 29.13 1.62 20.18
CA VAL A 107 27.91 2.19 20.79
C VAL A 107 27.04 2.79 19.71
N LEU A 108 25.78 2.38 19.67
CA LEU A 108 24.75 2.96 18.81
C LEU A 108 23.72 3.74 19.61
N VAL A 109 23.27 4.84 19.04
CA VAL A 109 22.06 5.55 19.50
C VAL A 109 20.97 5.34 18.46
N SER A 110 19.76 5.06 18.95
CA SER A 110 18.58 4.94 18.10
C SER A 110 17.66 6.14 18.21
N ASP A 111 17.00 6.48 17.11
CA ASP A 111 15.93 7.48 17.05
C ASP A 111 14.79 7.00 16.15
N PHE A 112 13.58 7.47 16.43
CA PHE A 112 12.40 7.17 15.60
C PHE A 112 11.81 8.44 15.01
N ALA A 113 11.64 8.44 13.69
CA ALA A 113 10.99 9.52 12.97
C ALA A 113 9.71 9.03 12.30
N ARG A 114 8.58 9.62 12.71
CA ARG A 114 7.31 9.53 11.97
C ARG A 114 7.25 10.68 10.96
N GLY A 115 7.27 10.37 9.67
CA GLY A 115 7.17 11.41 8.63
C GLY A 115 8.50 12.11 8.36
N GLY A 116 9.62 11.40 8.49
CA GLY A 116 10.95 11.90 8.17
C GLY A 116 11.18 12.11 6.67
N GLY A 117 12.34 12.65 6.33
CA GLY A 117 12.64 13.20 5.00
C GLY A 117 12.91 12.20 3.88
N LEU A 118 12.83 10.89 4.14
CA LEU A 118 13.10 9.86 3.15
C LEU A 118 11.84 9.52 2.36
N ASN A 119 11.76 9.97 1.11
CA ASN A 119 10.62 9.75 0.24
C ASN A 119 10.85 8.53 -0.68
N PRO A 120 9.90 7.56 -0.80
CA PRO A 120 8.58 7.48 -0.13
C PRO A 120 8.57 6.76 1.24
N TRP A 121 9.74 6.35 1.77
CA TRP A 121 9.84 5.63 3.06
C TRP A 121 9.95 6.56 4.27
N GLN A 122 8.87 7.30 4.51
CA GLN A 122 8.86 8.43 5.45
C GLN A 122 8.93 8.00 6.92
N HIS A 123 8.68 6.74 7.26
CA HIS A 123 8.80 6.27 8.63
C HIS A 123 10.09 5.48 8.79
N HIS A 124 10.86 5.77 9.84
CA HIS A 124 12.09 5.02 10.09
C HIS A 124 12.54 4.98 11.54
N ILE A 125 13.27 3.90 11.85
CA ILE A 125 14.14 3.76 13.02
C ILE A 125 15.58 3.94 12.52
N ASP A 126 16.23 4.97 13.03
CA ASP A 126 17.63 5.28 12.76
C ASP A 126 18.52 4.72 13.83
N LEU A 127 19.68 4.19 13.43
CA LEU A 127 20.77 3.82 14.31
C LEU A 127 22.02 4.58 13.87
N ARG A 128 22.67 5.27 14.80
CA ARG A 128 23.92 6.01 14.55
C ARG A 128 25.04 5.51 15.43
N VAL A 129 26.19 5.24 14.83
CA VAL A 129 27.41 4.92 15.58
C VAL A 129 27.91 6.18 16.26
N THR A 130 28.02 6.15 17.59
CA THR A 130 28.47 7.29 18.41
C THR A 130 29.83 7.07 19.05
N ASP A 131 30.21 5.81 19.24
CA ASP A 131 31.54 5.39 19.69
C ASP A 131 31.93 4.07 19.02
N GLY A 132 33.22 3.88 18.76
CA GLY A 132 33.75 2.70 18.09
C GLY A 132 33.50 2.64 16.59
N THR A 133 33.42 1.42 16.04
CA THR A 133 33.25 1.15 14.61
C THR A 133 32.66 -0.25 14.42
N LEU A 134 31.58 -0.37 13.65
CA LEU A 134 31.09 -1.67 13.22
C LEU A 134 31.94 -2.20 12.06
N ARG A 135 32.30 -3.47 12.14
CA ARG A 135 33.22 -4.16 11.24
C ARG A 135 32.56 -5.40 10.66
N GLN A 136 33.22 -6.00 9.67
CA GLN A 136 32.74 -7.22 9.04
C GLN A 136 32.45 -8.31 10.07
N GLY A 137 31.25 -8.89 9.98
CA GLY A 137 30.78 -9.95 10.87
C GLY A 137 30.18 -9.45 12.19
N ASP A 138 30.27 -8.16 12.51
CA ASP A 138 29.55 -7.59 13.64
C ASP A 138 28.04 -7.70 13.40
N VAL A 139 27.30 -7.89 14.50
CA VAL A 139 25.84 -7.98 14.49
C VAL A 139 25.25 -6.85 15.33
N VAL A 140 24.29 -6.13 14.76
CA VAL A 140 23.42 -5.18 15.46
C VAL A 140 22.01 -5.75 15.45
N GLU A 141 21.39 -5.87 16.62
CA GLU A 141 20.01 -6.34 16.74
C GLU A 141 19.10 -5.19 17.14
N VAL A 142 17.96 -5.08 16.48
CA VAL A 142 16.88 -4.15 16.84
C VAL A 142 15.63 -4.97 17.09
N HIS A 143 15.07 -4.88 18.28
CA HIS A 143 13.86 -5.60 18.66
C HIS A 143 12.78 -4.60 19.06
N VAL A 144 11.58 -4.75 18.49
CA VAL A 144 10.39 -4.00 18.91
C VAL A 144 9.37 -4.99 19.47
N ALA A 145 9.22 -4.98 20.80
CA ALA A 145 8.32 -5.86 21.52
C ALA A 145 6.87 -5.35 21.47
N ASN A 146 5.92 -6.27 21.26
CA ASN A 146 4.49 -5.97 21.14
C ASN A 146 4.22 -4.75 20.24
N TRP A 147 4.84 -4.73 19.06
CA TRP A 147 4.70 -3.64 18.09
C TRP A 147 3.33 -3.72 17.44
N GLU A 148 2.52 -2.68 17.59
CA GLU A 148 1.19 -2.63 16.97
C GLU A 148 1.33 -2.44 15.45
N ALA A 149 0.79 -3.40 14.73
CA ALA A 149 0.87 -3.52 13.28
C ALA A 149 -0.08 -2.54 12.55
N PRO A 150 0.16 -2.30 11.25
CA PRO A 150 -0.67 -1.42 10.45
C PRO A 150 -2.12 -1.88 10.38
N THR A 151 -3.05 -0.94 10.18
CA THR A 151 -4.49 -1.21 10.25
C THR A 151 -5.11 -1.65 8.93
N PHE A 152 -4.34 -1.76 7.85
CA PHE A 152 -4.86 -2.16 6.55
C PHE A 152 -4.24 -3.46 6.02
N ARG A 153 -5.04 -4.21 5.28
CA ARG A 153 -4.65 -5.47 4.63
C ARG A 153 -3.74 -5.21 3.43
N THR A 154 -2.67 -5.97 3.30
CA THR A 154 -1.86 -6.04 2.07
C THR A 154 -1.12 -7.37 1.98
N GLN A 155 -0.81 -7.82 0.77
CA GLN A 155 -0.10 -9.08 0.52
C GLN A 155 1.41 -8.92 0.46
N GLU A 156 1.89 -7.69 0.31
CA GLU A 156 3.26 -7.43 -0.13
C GLU A 156 3.90 -6.32 0.72
N ALA A 157 3.69 -6.34 2.04
CA ALA A 157 4.32 -5.41 2.97
C ALA A 157 5.81 -5.69 3.11
N TYR A 158 6.60 -4.63 3.34
CA TYR A 158 8.05 -4.77 3.48
C TYR A 158 8.66 -3.61 4.25
N PHE A 159 9.84 -3.88 4.81
CA PHE A 159 10.76 -2.88 5.32
C PHE A 159 11.89 -2.66 4.31
N VAL A 160 12.38 -1.43 4.23
CA VAL A 160 13.60 -1.07 3.50
C VAL A 160 14.72 -0.89 4.50
N LEU A 161 15.78 -1.66 4.29
CA LEU A 161 16.90 -1.76 5.21
C LEU A 161 18.09 -1.07 4.54
N LEU A 162 18.67 -0.09 5.23
CA LEU A 162 19.58 0.87 4.64
C LEU A 162 20.87 0.99 5.45
N ILE A 163 21.94 1.35 4.75
CA ILE A 163 23.26 1.61 5.34
C ILE A 163 23.83 2.93 4.78
N SER A 164 24.42 3.75 5.63
CA SER A 164 25.13 4.97 5.23
C SER A 164 26.52 4.99 5.89
N PRO A 165 27.56 4.49 5.21
CA PRO A 165 28.93 4.49 5.74
C PRO A 165 29.49 5.90 5.95
N GLY A 166 29.05 6.86 5.13
CA GLY A 166 29.47 8.26 5.25
C GLY A 166 28.71 9.06 6.30
N GLY A 167 27.65 8.50 6.88
CA GLY A 167 26.83 9.19 7.87
C GLY A 167 26.03 10.37 7.31
N ASN A 168 25.81 10.40 6.00
CA ASN A 168 25.14 11.48 5.28
C ASN A 168 23.75 11.05 4.79
N ASP A 169 23.18 11.87 3.91
CA ASP A 169 21.89 11.68 3.24
C ASP A 169 21.92 10.62 2.12
N GLN A 170 23.06 9.99 1.86
CA GLN A 170 23.20 8.93 0.87
C GLN A 170 23.09 7.56 1.56
N TRP A 171 22.03 6.84 1.25
CA TRP A 171 21.72 5.53 1.82
C TRP A 171 21.81 4.45 0.76
N SER A 172 22.61 3.42 1.00
CA SER A 172 22.60 2.22 0.16
C SER A 172 21.53 1.27 0.65
N ARG A 173 20.68 0.80 -0.27
CA ARG A 173 19.71 -0.26 0.02
C ARG A 173 20.42 -1.58 0.24
N LEU A 174 20.16 -2.24 1.36
CA LEU A 174 20.56 -3.64 1.59
C LEU A 174 19.66 -4.56 0.77
N VAL A 175 20.07 -5.83 0.60
CA VAL A 175 19.21 -6.80 -0.07
C VAL A 175 17.91 -6.94 0.72
N ASP A 176 16.77 -6.86 0.00
CA ASP A 176 15.44 -6.86 0.60
C ASP A 176 15.25 -8.09 1.51
N ALA A 177 14.67 -7.85 2.68
CA ALA A 177 14.11 -8.92 3.48
C ALA A 177 12.86 -9.50 2.78
N PRO A 178 12.43 -10.73 3.15
CA PRO A 178 11.17 -11.27 2.69
C PRO A 178 10.01 -10.30 2.96
N ARG A 179 9.11 -10.18 1.99
CA ARG A 179 7.84 -9.49 2.18
C ARG A 179 6.95 -10.31 3.13
N PHE A 180 6.00 -9.65 3.78
CA PHE A 180 5.04 -10.27 4.68
C PHE A 180 3.62 -9.80 4.37
N GLU A 181 2.64 -10.55 4.86
CA GLU A 181 1.23 -10.27 4.62
C GLU A 181 0.58 -9.67 5.88
N ILE A 182 -0.24 -8.64 5.68
CA ILE A 182 -1.17 -8.13 6.70
C ILE A 182 -2.56 -8.60 6.32
N HIS A 183 -3.18 -9.40 7.18
CA HIS A 183 -4.50 -10.00 7.01
C HIS A 183 -5.56 -9.18 7.76
N SER A 184 -6.82 -9.37 7.36
CA SER A 184 -7.94 -8.79 8.10
C SER A 184 -8.13 -9.49 9.45
N GLY A 185 -8.67 -8.74 10.41
CA GLY A 185 -9.07 -9.24 11.72
C GLY A 185 -10.39 -10.02 11.70
N SER A 186 -11.00 -10.15 12.87
CA SER A 186 -12.34 -10.73 13.00
C SER A 186 -13.41 -9.82 12.40
N VAL A 187 -14.51 -10.42 11.95
CA VAL A 187 -15.70 -9.68 11.47
C VAL A 187 -16.19 -8.69 12.53
N ASP A 188 -16.27 -7.41 12.15
CA ASP A 188 -16.90 -6.34 12.90
C ASP A 188 -18.34 -6.13 12.40
N ARG A 189 -18.50 -5.87 11.09
CA ARG A 189 -19.80 -5.61 10.47
C ARG A 189 -19.84 -6.00 8.99
N LEU A 190 -21.04 -5.95 8.41
CA LEU A 190 -21.24 -6.12 6.97
C LEU A 190 -21.31 -4.77 6.26
N VAL A 191 -20.92 -4.76 4.99
CA VAL A 191 -21.11 -3.65 4.05
C VAL A 191 -21.80 -4.19 2.79
N ALA A 192 -22.85 -3.50 2.36
CA ALA A 192 -23.60 -3.82 1.15
C ALA A 192 -23.65 -2.59 0.22
N ILE A 193 -23.19 -2.75 -1.03
CA ILE A 193 -23.11 -1.68 -2.02
C ILE A 193 -23.84 -2.09 -3.29
N ALA A 194 -24.76 -1.23 -3.73
CA ALA A 194 -25.54 -1.35 -4.96
C ALA A 194 -25.37 -0.10 -5.83
N PRO A 195 -25.64 -0.16 -7.14
CA PRO A 195 -25.66 1.02 -8.00
C PRO A 195 -26.58 2.12 -7.47
N GLY A 196 -26.20 3.39 -7.66
CA GLY A 196 -26.99 4.54 -7.17
C GLY A 196 -28.33 4.70 -7.91
N ASP A 197 -28.35 4.41 -9.21
CA ASP A 197 -29.55 4.38 -10.06
C ASP A 197 -29.69 3.03 -10.78
N GLY A 198 -30.92 2.68 -11.16
CA GLY A 198 -31.25 1.56 -12.03
C GLY A 198 -32.52 1.79 -12.83
N VAL A 199 -32.84 0.91 -13.77
CA VAL A 199 -34.09 0.93 -14.55
C VAL A 199 -34.85 -0.37 -14.34
N VAL A 200 -36.18 -0.33 -14.39
CA VAL A 200 -37.01 -1.55 -14.35
C VAL A 200 -36.58 -2.54 -15.43
N GLY A 201 -36.32 -3.79 -15.05
CA GLY A 201 -35.82 -4.85 -15.93
C GLY A 201 -34.31 -4.84 -16.17
N GLU A 202 -33.58 -3.82 -15.70
CA GLU A 202 -32.13 -3.74 -15.78
C GLU A 202 -31.49 -4.67 -14.73
N ARG A 203 -30.44 -5.38 -15.15
CA ARG A 203 -29.61 -6.18 -14.25
C ARG A 203 -28.61 -5.29 -13.53
N ALA A 204 -28.46 -5.49 -12.23
CA ALA A 204 -27.48 -4.84 -11.37
C ALA A 204 -26.76 -5.90 -10.52
N ILE A 205 -25.60 -5.53 -9.97
CA ILE A 205 -24.88 -6.35 -8.99
C ILE A 205 -24.91 -5.63 -7.64
N LEU A 206 -25.45 -6.29 -6.63
CA LEU A 206 -25.25 -5.94 -5.23
C LEU A 206 -23.98 -6.64 -4.73
N ARG A 207 -23.05 -5.89 -4.16
CA ARG A 207 -21.85 -6.44 -3.53
C ARG A 207 -22.01 -6.44 -2.01
N VAL A 208 -21.77 -7.59 -1.39
CA VAL A 208 -21.83 -7.75 0.07
C VAL A 208 -20.51 -8.32 0.55
N ARG A 209 -19.93 -7.70 1.59
CA ARG A 209 -18.71 -8.17 2.24
C ARG A 209 -18.80 -7.98 3.75
N ALA A 210 -18.12 -8.85 4.50
CA ALA A 210 -17.80 -8.57 5.88
C ALA A 210 -16.52 -7.74 5.95
N ILE A 211 -16.40 -6.91 6.98
CA ILE A 211 -15.20 -6.13 7.26
C ILE A 211 -14.78 -6.28 8.72
N ASP A 212 -13.49 -6.12 8.99
CA ASP A 212 -12.96 -5.99 10.36
C ASP A 212 -13.12 -4.57 10.90
N ALA A 213 -12.60 -4.32 12.11
CA ALA A 213 -12.66 -3.03 12.79
C ALA A 213 -11.98 -1.88 12.01
N TRP A 214 -11.15 -2.20 11.02
CA TRP A 214 -10.41 -1.26 10.18
C TRP A 214 -10.89 -1.27 8.73
N GLU A 215 -12.07 -1.84 8.49
CA GLU A 215 -12.72 -1.90 7.18
C GLU A 215 -12.04 -2.82 6.14
N ASN A 216 -11.11 -3.68 6.56
CA ASN A 216 -10.53 -4.68 5.67
C ASN A 216 -11.53 -5.80 5.41
N ALA A 217 -11.64 -6.23 4.15
CA ALA A 217 -12.57 -7.30 3.79
C ALA A 217 -12.19 -8.65 4.45
N VAL A 218 -13.19 -9.32 5.03
CA VAL A 218 -13.06 -10.59 5.76
C VAL A 218 -13.77 -11.70 5.01
N LEU A 219 -13.12 -12.87 4.88
CA LEU A 219 -13.73 -14.04 4.27
C LEU A 219 -14.83 -14.60 5.17
N VAL A 220 -16.04 -14.74 4.60
CA VAL A 220 -17.25 -15.20 5.28
C VAL A 220 -18.12 -16.04 4.35
N ASP A 221 -19.06 -16.78 4.94
CA ASP A 221 -20.08 -17.53 4.20
C ASP A 221 -20.99 -16.61 3.36
N ALA A 222 -21.71 -17.21 2.41
CA ALA A 222 -22.63 -16.51 1.53
C ALA A 222 -23.75 -15.79 2.30
N PRO A 223 -24.10 -14.54 1.94
CA PRO A 223 -25.18 -13.81 2.57
C PRO A 223 -26.56 -14.32 2.15
N HIS A 224 -27.50 -14.27 3.08
CA HIS A 224 -28.92 -14.28 2.77
C HIS A 224 -29.38 -12.85 2.45
N VAL A 225 -30.09 -12.68 1.34
CA VAL A 225 -30.46 -11.35 0.81
C VAL A 225 -31.97 -11.27 0.59
N GLU A 226 -32.59 -10.19 1.08
CA GLU A 226 -34.03 -9.96 0.98
C GLU A 226 -34.35 -8.54 0.54
N VAL A 227 -35.29 -8.41 -0.39
CA VAL A 227 -35.90 -7.13 -0.80
C VAL A 227 -37.26 -7.39 -1.45
N ILE A 228 -38.22 -6.48 -1.23
CA ILE A 228 -39.51 -6.50 -1.92
C ILE A 228 -39.40 -5.63 -3.18
N GLY A 229 -39.87 -6.13 -4.33
CA GLY A 229 -39.90 -5.37 -5.58
C GLY A 229 -38.61 -5.46 -6.42
N ALA A 230 -37.80 -6.50 -6.19
CA ALA A 230 -36.69 -6.89 -7.04
C ALA A 230 -36.58 -8.43 -7.08
N ASP A 231 -36.13 -8.97 -8.21
CA ASP A 231 -35.76 -10.38 -8.34
C ASP A 231 -34.29 -10.54 -7.95
N ILE A 232 -34.01 -11.45 -7.01
CA ILE A 232 -32.68 -11.69 -6.44
C ILE A 232 -32.12 -13.02 -6.94
N GLY A 233 -30.93 -12.97 -7.54
CA GLY A 233 -30.17 -14.15 -7.94
C GLY A 233 -29.44 -14.81 -6.78
N GLN A 234 -28.80 -15.95 -7.07
CA GLN A 234 -27.94 -16.62 -6.08
C GLN A 234 -26.64 -15.83 -5.85
N PRO A 235 -26.13 -15.75 -4.61
CA PRO A 235 -24.81 -15.19 -4.34
C PRO A 235 -23.70 -15.94 -5.09
N VAL A 236 -22.82 -15.19 -5.73
CA VAL A 236 -21.64 -15.69 -6.46
C VAL A 236 -20.39 -15.14 -5.75
N PRO A 237 -19.41 -15.98 -5.38
CA PRO A 237 -18.18 -15.47 -4.78
C PRO A 237 -17.35 -14.73 -5.83
N CYS A 238 -16.76 -13.61 -5.46
CA CYS A 238 -15.73 -12.95 -6.27
C CYS A 238 -14.46 -13.81 -6.28
N ASP A 239 -13.88 -14.05 -7.47
CA ASP A 239 -12.74 -14.98 -7.63
C ASP A 239 -11.51 -14.59 -6.81
N ARG A 240 -11.24 -13.28 -6.65
CA ARG A 240 -9.99 -12.76 -6.06
C ARG A 240 -10.13 -12.24 -4.63
N TYR A 241 -11.35 -11.90 -4.22
CA TYR A 241 -11.59 -11.14 -3.00
C TYR A 241 -12.74 -11.73 -2.17
N PRO A 242 -12.72 -11.54 -0.83
CA PRO A 242 -13.79 -12.03 0.05
C PRO A 242 -15.04 -11.15 -0.05
N VAL A 243 -15.69 -11.19 -1.22
CA VAL A 243 -16.87 -10.41 -1.57
C VAL A 243 -17.86 -11.33 -2.28
N TRP A 244 -19.13 -11.17 -1.97
CA TRP A 244 -20.22 -11.84 -2.65
C TRP A 244 -20.90 -10.87 -3.62
N GLU A 245 -21.06 -11.29 -4.86
CA GLU A 245 -21.83 -10.60 -5.88
C GLU A 245 -23.22 -11.24 -5.99
N ILE A 246 -24.26 -10.43 -5.88
CA ILE A 246 -25.66 -10.86 -5.93
C ILE A 246 -26.32 -10.17 -7.12
N PRO A 247 -26.71 -10.93 -8.17
CA PRO A 247 -27.48 -10.37 -9.27
C PRO A 247 -28.84 -9.87 -8.79
N VAL A 248 -29.23 -8.67 -9.21
CA VAL A 248 -30.50 -8.04 -8.88
C VAL A 248 -31.18 -7.56 -10.16
N VAL A 249 -32.49 -7.79 -10.31
CA VAL A 249 -33.31 -7.19 -11.36
C VAL A 249 -34.48 -6.43 -10.73
N TRP A 250 -34.55 -5.12 -10.94
CA TRP A 250 -35.60 -4.30 -10.35
C TRP A 250 -36.92 -4.47 -11.11
N THR A 251 -38.02 -4.76 -10.41
CA THR A 251 -39.32 -5.06 -11.05
C THR A 251 -40.31 -3.90 -11.01
N THR A 252 -40.11 -2.93 -10.10
CA THR A 252 -40.93 -1.71 -10.02
C THR A 252 -40.06 -0.45 -9.83
N PRO A 253 -40.53 0.73 -10.25
CA PRO A 253 -39.82 1.97 -9.95
C PRO A 253 -39.95 2.33 -8.47
N GLY A 254 -38.92 2.97 -7.90
CA GLY A 254 -38.90 3.30 -6.47
C GLY A 254 -37.50 3.57 -5.92
N VAL A 255 -37.40 3.64 -4.59
CA VAL A 255 -36.10 3.70 -3.90
C VAL A 255 -35.95 2.44 -3.08
N TYR A 256 -34.85 1.73 -3.30
CA TYR A 256 -34.60 0.41 -2.73
C TYR A 256 -33.42 0.46 -1.78
N ARG A 257 -33.53 -0.30 -0.70
CA ARG A 257 -32.42 -0.72 0.16
C ARG A 257 -32.53 -2.22 0.30
N VAL A 258 -31.50 -2.93 -0.13
CA VAL A 258 -31.48 -4.39 -0.08
C VAL A 258 -30.85 -4.80 1.24
N GLN A 259 -31.53 -5.64 2.01
CA GLN A 259 -31.00 -6.15 3.26
C GLN A 259 -30.18 -7.42 3.01
N ALA A 260 -28.99 -7.48 3.58
CA ALA A 260 -28.13 -8.65 3.58
C ALA A 260 -27.83 -9.12 5.00
N ARG A 261 -27.74 -10.44 5.20
CA ARG A 261 -27.47 -11.08 6.49
C ARG A 261 -26.43 -12.19 6.35
N ILE A 262 -25.48 -12.23 7.28
CA ILE A 262 -24.52 -13.33 7.45
C ILE A 262 -24.43 -13.62 8.95
N GLY A 263 -24.88 -14.80 9.37
CA GLY A 263 -25.05 -15.11 10.79
C GLY A 263 -25.97 -14.08 11.48
N ASP A 264 -25.45 -13.48 12.55
CA ASP A 264 -26.16 -12.45 13.32
C ASP A 264 -25.95 -11.02 12.79
N HIS A 265 -25.04 -10.82 11.83
CA HIS A 265 -24.80 -9.50 11.25
C HIS A 265 -25.81 -9.20 10.13
N VAL A 266 -26.35 -7.97 10.15
CA VAL A 266 -27.34 -7.49 9.20
C VAL A 266 -26.93 -6.10 8.71
N VAL A 267 -27.11 -5.82 7.43
CA VAL A 267 -26.87 -4.50 6.84
C VAL A 267 -27.89 -4.18 5.75
N ASP A 268 -28.28 -2.93 5.64
CA ASP A 268 -29.02 -2.41 4.48
C ASP A 268 -28.03 -1.74 3.51
N SER A 269 -28.21 -1.97 2.20
CA SER A 269 -27.41 -1.32 1.18
C SER A 269 -27.58 0.21 1.17
N ASN A 270 -26.69 0.91 0.45
CA ASN A 270 -26.98 2.27 -0.01
C ASN A 270 -28.32 2.31 -0.79
N PRO A 271 -29.00 3.47 -0.86
CA PRO A 271 -30.23 3.55 -1.62
C PRO A 271 -29.95 3.45 -3.12
N THR A 272 -30.76 2.66 -3.83
CA THR A 272 -30.81 2.60 -5.29
C THR A 272 -32.11 3.21 -5.78
N ARG A 273 -32.03 4.23 -6.63
CA ARG A 273 -33.20 4.85 -7.28
C ARG A 273 -33.50 4.14 -8.60
N VAL A 274 -34.63 3.47 -8.67
CA VAL A 274 -35.08 2.73 -9.85
C VAL A 274 -36.10 3.56 -10.63
N HIS A 275 -35.81 3.77 -11.91
CA HIS A 275 -36.64 4.53 -12.83
C HIS A 275 -37.42 3.61 -13.77
N THR A 276 -38.55 4.08 -14.28
CA THR A 276 -39.29 3.37 -15.35
C THR A 276 -38.52 3.38 -16.68
N GLN A 277 -37.77 4.44 -16.95
CA GLN A 277 -36.92 4.61 -18.13
C GLN A 277 -35.59 5.21 -17.69
N ALA A 278 -34.53 4.99 -18.48
CA ALA A 278 -33.21 5.51 -18.18
C ALA A 278 -33.26 7.06 -18.03
N PRO A 279 -32.75 7.60 -16.91
CA PRO A 279 -32.66 9.05 -16.74
C PRO A 279 -31.55 9.62 -17.64
N ASN A 280 -31.62 10.91 -17.95
CA ASN A 280 -30.57 11.62 -18.71
C ASN A 280 -29.20 11.59 -18.02
N HIS A 281 -29.20 11.55 -16.68
CA HIS A 281 -28.01 11.43 -15.85
C HIS A 281 -28.24 10.37 -14.78
N ARG A 282 -27.21 9.57 -14.51
CA ARG A 282 -27.19 8.54 -13.46
C ARG A 282 -26.15 8.89 -12.41
N VAL A 283 -26.38 8.43 -11.19
CA VAL A 283 -25.43 8.47 -10.08
C VAL A 283 -24.52 7.25 -10.17
N PHE A 284 -23.22 7.51 -10.20
CA PHE A 284 -22.16 6.51 -10.16
C PHE A 284 -21.26 6.78 -8.95
N TRP A 285 -20.84 5.72 -8.27
CA TRP A 285 -19.87 5.76 -7.19
C TRP A 285 -18.47 5.68 -7.80
N GLY A 286 -17.58 6.56 -7.37
CA GLY A 286 -16.20 6.51 -7.82
C GLY A 286 -15.26 7.30 -6.96
N ASP A 287 -13.99 7.00 -7.16
CA ASP A 287 -12.87 7.64 -6.46
C ASP A 287 -11.80 8.03 -7.49
N LEU A 288 -11.71 9.33 -7.75
CA LEU A 288 -10.74 9.89 -8.70
C LEU A 288 -9.42 10.27 -8.03
N HIS A 289 -9.33 10.16 -6.71
CA HIS A 289 -8.10 10.35 -5.94
C HIS A 289 -7.73 9.08 -5.15
N GLY A 290 -7.65 7.97 -5.87
CA GLY A 290 -7.19 6.69 -5.33
C GLY A 290 -5.86 6.23 -5.94
N GLY A 291 -5.43 5.03 -5.56
CA GLY A 291 -4.36 4.34 -6.28
C GLY A 291 -2.95 4.85 -6.03
N GLN A 292 -2.72 5.44 -4.84
CA GLN A 292 -1.38 5.50 -4.26
C GLN A 292 -0.92 4.05 -4.04
N SER A 293 -0.26 3.49 -5.05
CA SER A 293 0.24 2.12 -5.10
C SER A 293 1.75 2.11 -4.92
N GLU A 294 2.41 0.95 -5.10
CA GLU A 294 3.85 0.86 -4.89
C GLU A 294 4.69 1.68 -5.89
N ILE A 295 4.11 2.05 -7.03
CA ILE A 295 4.77 2.96 -7.99
C ILE A 295 4.81 4.42 -7.51
N GLY A 296 3.95 4.78 -6.55
CA GLY A 296 3.93 6.08 -5.87
C GLY A 296 4.43 5.93 -4.44
N CYS A 297 3.75 6.58 -3.49
CA CYS A 297 4.08 6.50 -2.07
C CYS A 297 3.32 5.42 -1.29
N GLY A 298 2.36 4.74 -1.93
CA GLY A 298 1.45 3.81 -1.25
C GLY A 298 1.87 2.34 -1.33
N ALA A 299 0.89 1.43 -1.41
CA ALA A 299 1.09 -0.02 -1.31
C ALA A 299 0.26 -0.82 -2.32
N GLY A 300 0.72 -2.04 -2.65
CA GLY A 300 0.08 -2.91 -3.65
C GLY A 300 0.40 -2.51 -5.09
N SER A 301 -0.02 -3.34 -6.05
CA SER A 301 0.16 -3.07 -7.48
C SER A 301 -0.98 -2.22 -8.05
N LEU A 302 -0.76 -1.63 -9.22
CA LEU A 302 -1.82 -0.97 -10.00
C LEU A 302 -2.98 -1.92 -10.30
N ASP A 303 -2.68 -3.17 -10.67
CA ASP A 303 -3.68 -4.20 -10.94
C ASP A 303 -4.55 -4.47 -9.71
N HIS A 304 -3.92 -4.55 -8.52
CA HIS A 304 -4.64 -4.71 -7.27
C HIS A 304 -5.53 -3.49 -6.99
N HIS A 305 -5.05 -2.27 -7.19
CA HIS A 305 -5.84 -1.03 -7.01
C HIS A 305 -7.13 -1.05 -7.84
N TYR A 306 -7.02 -1.22 -9.17
CA TYR A 306 -8.19 -1.19 -10.05
C TYR A 306 -9.16 -2.34 -9.76
N ALA A 307 -8.65 -3.55 -9.54
CA ALA A 307 -9.48 -4.69 -9.19
C ALA A 307 -10.17 -4.50 -7.83
N TYR A 308 -9.47 -3.99 -6.81
CA TYR A 308 -10.04 -3.75 -5.48
C TYR A 308 -11.11 -2.66 -5.51
N ALA A 309 -10.88 -1.57 -6.25
CA ALA A 309 -11.85 -0.50 -6.45
C ALA A 309 -13.17 -1.01 -7.04
N ARG A 310 -13.08 -1.85 -8.09
CA ARG A 310 -14.25 -2.44 -8.75
C ARG A 310 -14.92 -3.52 -7.91
N ASP A 311 -14.14 -4.51 -7.47
CA ASP A 311 -14.64 -5.79 -6.99
C ASP A 311 -14.91 -5.76 -5.48
N VAL A 312 -14.19 -4.95 -4.71
CA VAL A 312 -14.34 -4.84 -3.25
C VAL A 312 -15.07 -3.57 -2.85
N ALA A 313 -14.58 -2.40 -3.28
CA ALA A 313 -15.21 -1.13 -2.96
C ALA A 313 -16.51 -0.88 -3.73
N GLY A 314 -16.76 -1.64 -4.81
CA GLY A 314 -18.00 -1.54 -5.59
C GLY A 314 -18.13 -0.22 -6.36
N LEU A 315 -17.00 0.42 -6.68
CA LEU A 315 -16.96 1.63 -7.48
C LEU A 315 -17.23 1.30 -8.95
N GLN A 316 -17.79 2.27 -9.67
CA GLN A 316 -18.02 2.22 -11.12
C GLN A 316 -17.00 3.03 -11.90
N PHE A 317 -16.19 3.85 -11.23
CA PHE A 317 -15.02 4.47 -11.85
C PHE A 317 -13.94 4.78 -10.81
N THR A 318 -12.69 4.76 -11.24
CA THR A 318 -11.56 5.21 -10.43
C THR A 318 -10.42 5.74 -11.30
N SER A 319 -9.42 6.37 -10.68
CA SER A 319 -8.13 6.67 -11.30
C SER A 319 -7.00 6.19 -10.41
N GLN A 320 -5.82 5.98 -11.00
CA GLN A 320 -4.58 5.89 -10.23
C GLN A 320 -3.98 7.30 -10.15
N GLN A 321 -3.55 7.71 -8.96
CA GLN A 321 -3.07 9.06 -8.69
C GLN A 321 -1.72 9.05 -7.99
N ALA A 322 -0.83 8.10 -8.32
CA ALA A 322 0.54 8.16 -7.81
C ALA A 322 1.18 9.53 -8.11
N ASN A 323 1.93 10.06 -7.13
CA ASN A 323 2.63 11.34 -7.31
C ASN A 323 3.60 11.25 -8.49
N ASP A 324 3.46 12.19 -9.41
CA ASP A 324 4.17 12.20 -10.69
C ASP A 324 5.70 12.25 -10.55
N HIS A 325 6.22 12.85 -9.48
CA HIS A 325 7.66 12.91 -9.18
C HIS A 325 8.29 11.56 -8.81
N TYR A 326 7.50 10.52 -8.50
CA TYR A 326 7.99 9.14 -8.32
C TYR A 326 7.99 8.30 -9.60
N ILE A 327 7.26 8.73 -10.62
CA ILE A 327 6.94 7.89 -11.78
C ILE A 327 8.05 8.02 -12.83
N THR A 328 8.81 6.96 -13.08
CA THR A 328 9.80 6.89 -14.17
C THR A 328 9.15 6.85 -15.57
N ALA A 329 9.93 6.95 -16.65
CA ALA A 329 9.36 6.84 -18.00
C ALA A 329 8.78 5.44 -18.25
N GLU A 330 9.48 4.40 -17.79
CA GLU A 330 9.01 3.02 -17.88
C GLU A 330 7.80 2.75 -16.98
N LEU A 331 7.75 3.33 -15.77
CA LEU A 331 6.56 3.25 -14.92
C LEU A 331 5.34 3.92 -15.56
N TRP A 332 5.51 5.07 -16.24
CA TRP A 332 4.39 5.70 -16.95
C TRP A 332 3.87 4.84 -18.11
N LYS A 333 4.77 4.23 -18.89
CA LYS A 333 4.38 3.25 -19.92
C LYS A 333 3.62 2.08 -19.29
N HIS A 334 4.08 1.59 -18.14
CA HIS A 334 3.40 0.53 -17.41
C HIS A 334 2.00 0.93 -16.94
N VAL A 335 1.83 2.12 -16.36
CA VAL A 335 0.52 2.68 -16.00
C VAL A 335 -0.42 2.68 -17.21
N ARG A 336 -0.01 3.28 -18.32
CA ARG A 336 -0.79 3.33 -19.57
C ARG A 336 -1.17 1.95 -20.10
N ASN A 337 -0.33 0.95 -19.89
CA ASN A 337 -0.59 -0.43 -20.30
C ASN A 337 -1.55 -1.16 -19.34
N VAL A 338 -1.53 -0.86 -18.03
CA VAL A 338 -2.40 -1.50 -17.03
C VAL A 338 -3.80 -0.93 -17.06
N THR A 339 -3.94 0.40 -17.00
CA THR A 339 -5.22 1.11 -16.85
C THR A 339 -6.33 0.58 -17.77
N PRO A 340 -6.18 0.56 -19.11
CA PRO A 340 -7.27 0.15 -20.02
C PRO A 340 -7.62 -1.34 -19.93
N ARG A 341 -6.79 -2.19 -19.29
CA ARG A 341 -7.12 -3.61 -19.07
C ARG A 341 -8.21 -3.83 -18.02
N HIS A 342 -8.47 -2.83 -17.18
CA HIS A 342 -9.52 -2.90 -16.17
C HIS A 342 -10.84 -2.26 -16.62
N ASP A 343 -10.84 -1.53 -17.74
CA ASP A 343 -12.06 -0.97 -18.34
C ASP A 343 -13.06 -2.08 -18.72
N SER A 344 -14.32 -1.84 -18.43
CA SER A 344 -15.43 -2.73 -18.79
C SER A 344 -16.72 -1.93 -18.98
N SER A 345 -17.82 -2.59 -19.36
CA SER A 345 -19.13 -1.93 -19.52
C SER A 345 -19.63 -1.25 -18.24
N ASP A 346 -19.21 -1.75 -17.08
CA ASP A 346 -19.74 -1.34 -15.76
C ASP A 346 -18.66 -0.73 -14.85
N PHE A 347 -17.44 -0.56 -15.36
CA PHE A 347 -16.32 0.04 -14.63
C PHE A 347 -15.38 0.80 -15.56
N LEU A 348 -15.08 2.06 -15.20
CA LEU A 348 -14.18 2.93 -15.95
C LEU A 348 -12.90 3.25 -15.14
N ALA A 349 -11.77 2.79 -15.64
CA ALA A 349 -10.43 3.07 -15.14
C ALA A 349 -9.82 4.26 -15.90
N TYR A 350 -9.80 5.43 -15.26
CA TYR A 350 -9.18 6.61 -15.83
C TYR A 350 -7.66 6.56 -15.70
N LEU A 351 -6.98 6.91 -16.80
CA LEU A 351 -5.57 7.26 -16.77
C LEU A 351 -5.41 8.58 -15.99
N GLY A 352 -4.44 8.65 -15.09
CA GLY A 352 -4.23 9.83 -14.26
C GLY A 352 -2.90 9.80 -13.53
N CYS A 353 -2.60 10.90 -12.85
CA CYS A 353 -1.50 11.04 -11.90
C CYS A 353 -1.81 12.21 -10.96
N GLU A 354 -1.20 12.21 -9.78
CA GLU A 354 -1.20 13.40 -8.93
C GLU A 354 0.00 14.27 -9.30
N TRP A 355 -0.24 15.38 -10.00
CA TRP A 355 0.78 16.38 -10.28
C TRP A 355 1.09 17.14 -8.99
N SER A 356 2.25 16.85 -8.41
CA SER A 356 2.55 17.16 -7.00
C SER A 356 3.77 18.07 -6.83
N PRO A 357 3.70 19.35 -7.26
CA PRO A 357 4.77 20.31 -7.08
C PRO A 357 4.86 20.77 -5.61
N TYR A 358 5.90 21.54 -5.27
CA TYR A 358 5.94 22.22 -3.99
C TYR A 358 4.73 23.14 -3.81
N THR A 359 4.30 23.34 -2.55
CA THR A 359 3.12 24.15 -2.23
C THR A 359 3.21 25.58 -2.78
N GLU A 360 4.42 26.16 -2.82
CA GLU A 360 4.67 27.49 -3.39
C GLU A 360 4.48 27.57 -4.91
N ASP A 361 4.61 26.44 -5.61
CA ASP A 361 4.42 26.31 -7.05
C ASP A 361 2.98 25.93 -7.45
N GLY A 362 2.08 25.82 -6.46
CA GLY A 362 0.64 25.62 -6.67
C GLY A 362 0.04 24.39 -5.98
N GLY A 363 0.87 23.55 -5.37
CA GLY A 363 0.48 22.34 -4.63
C GLY A 363 -0.20 21.26 -5.49
N ASP A 364 -0.60 20.18 -4.83
CA ASP A 364 -1.04 18.95 -5.50
C ASP A 364 -2.32 19.12 -6.32
N ARG A 365 -2.33 18.49 -7.51
CA ARG A 365 -3.45 18.48 -8.46
C ARG A 365 -3.66 17.08 -9.01
N ASN A 366 -4.88 16.56 -8.89
CA ASN A 366 -5.26 15.35 -9.63
C ASN A 366 -5.41 15.66 -11.11
N VAL A 367 -4.63 14.99 -11.95
CA VAL A 367 -4.72 15.06 -13.41
C VAL A 367 -5.40 13.79 -13.89
N ILE A 368 -6.48 13.97 -14.68
CA ILE A 368 -7.29 12.88 -15.21
C ILE A 368 -7.31 13.04 -16.73
N TYR A 369 -6.85 12.02 -17.43
CA TYR A 369 -6.79 12.02 -18.88
C TYR A 369 -8.04 11.35 -19.45
N LEU A 370 -8.67 12.01 -20.43
CA LEU A 370 -9.86 11.49 -21.12
C LEU A 370 -9.52 10.46 -22.20
N SER A 371 -8.24 10.34 -22.54
CA SER A 371 -7.69 9.41 -23.49
C SER A 371 -6.29 9.03 -23.05
N ASP A 372 -5.69 8.06 -23.74
CA ASP A 372 -4.28 7.75 -23.56
C ASP A 372 -3.39 9.00 -23.78
N GLU A 373 -2.33 9.14 -22.98
CA GLU A 373 -1.38 10.25 -23.02
C GLU A 373 0.04 9.70 -22.85
N GLU A 374 0.86 9.84 -23.89
CA GLU A 374 2.22 9.31 -23.87
C GLU A 374 3.17 10.09 -22.97
N ARG A 375 2.94 11.40 -22.83
CA ARG A 375 3.81 12.29 -22.10
C ARG A 375 3.28 12.61 -20.71
N LEU A 376 3.97 12.11 -19.69
CA LEU A 376 3.79 12.58 -18.32
C LEU A 376 4.55 13.91 -18.10
N ASN A 377 3.80 15.00 -17.98
CA ASN A 377 4.33 16.32 -17.60
C ASN A 377 4.51 16.38 -16.09
N ARG A 378 5.71 16.03 -15.62
CA ARG A 378 6.02 15.99 -14.19
C ARG A 378 6.27 17.37 -13.60
N SER A 379 5.94 17.51 -12.33
CA SER A 379 6.27 18.61 -11.43
C SER A 379 7.74 18.57 -11.04
N ASP A 380 8.28 17.40 -10.70
CA ASP A 380 9.67 17.18 -10.27
C ASP A 380 10.15 15.75 -10.60
N ARG A 381 11.36 15.37 -10.17
CA ARG A 381 11.97 14.04 -10.33
C ARG A 381 12.67 13.59 -9.06
N PHE A 382 12.05 12.67 -8.33
CA PHE A 382 12.60 12.08 -7.10
C PHE A 382 13.28 10.73 -7.37
N PHE A 383 13.96 10.62 -8.51
CA PHE A 383 14.67 9.42 -8.93
C PHE A 383 15.75 9.76 -9.98
N ALA A 384 16.66 8.81 -10.19
CA ALA A 384 17.49 8.74 -11.39
C ALA A 384 17.35 7.37 -12.07
N GLU A 385 17.39 7.37 -13.40
CA GLU A 385 17.37 6.19 -14.26
C GLU A 385 18.77 5.95 -14.83
N LEU A 386 19.06 4.71 -15.24
CA LEU A 386 20.19 4.44 -16.13
C LEU A 386 19.81 4.97 -17.52
N GLU A 387 20.67 5.82 -18.11
CA GLU A 387 20.44 6.38 -19.46
C GLU A 387 20.34 5.34 -20.57
#